data_AF-A0A8G1W245-F1
#
_entry.id   AF-A0A8G1W245-F1
#
_cell.length_a   1.000
_cell.length_b   1.000
_cell.length_c   1.000
_cell.angle_alpha   90.00
_cell.angle_beta   90.00
_cell.angle_gamma   90.00
#
_symmetry.space_group_name_H-M   'P 1'
#
loop_
_entity.id
_entity.type
_entity.pdbx_description
1 polymer ?
#
loop_
_entity_poly.entity_id
_entity_poly.type
_entity_poly.pdbx_seq_one_letter_code
_entity_poly.pdbx_strand_id
1 'polypeptide(L)'
;MGVVVGCEQFYTVASGDICPSSESAFGITATQFYQWNPSTGTASANIWLGYAYCVKGPASSATTSSPDATTQTGIAYNCNYFHTVGSGDSCAQLEAIYGIIFANCMSGTPRLIRTATVSRTAGRFPLYTGRLQLDGFKIWGFVVYRCTYQSESDWEEFMRRFLYHVPKKLQPFNGLDLMDTFRPTVFQDPSFDGATAAVLREHFNKWAAVAVQEEHGKTLEQALMRLTCRYRCFIKVDQEALESVLNAPDPTNPETIGNFSGFVRMVNGRWCPESDSDGESEAEPLEGCTLEDVGWINVLYDEAEFQGFYLLEHFTWEEYNRRPPEIMSFEAFI
;
A
#
# COMPACT_ATOMS: atom_id res chain seq x y z
N MET A 1 24.23 -0.92 -0.49
CA MET A 1 24.31 -0.93 -1.97
C MET A 1 24.54 -2.38 -2.36
N GLY A 2 23.47 -3.13 -2.61
CA GLY A 2 23.48 -4.61 -2.64
C GLY A 2 23.51 -5.16 -4.06
N VAL A 3 24.67 -5.06 -4.72
CA VAL A 3 24.97 -5.73 -5.99
C VAL A 3 26.07 -6.76 -5.74
N VAL A 4 25.99 -7.92 -6.40
CA VAL A 4 27.00 -8.97 -6.31
C VAL A 4 28.38 -8.44 -6.71
N VAL A 5 29.42 -8.92 -6.02
CA VAL A 5 30.81 -8.68 -6.42
C VAL A 5 31.11 -9.51 -7.68
N GLY A 6 31.62 -8.86 -8.73
CA GLY A 6 31.97 -9.54 -9.99
C GLY A 6 30.91 -9.45 -11.10
N CYS A 7 30.00 -8.49 -11.02
CA CYS A 7 29.09 -8.21 -12.13
C CYS A 7 29.84 -7.88 -13.43
N GLU A 8 29.54 -8.59 -14.50
CA GLU A 8 30.14 -8.44 -15.82
C GLU A 8 29.40 -7.41 -16.69
N GLN A 9 28.11 -7.19 -16.46
CA GLN A 9 27.31 -6.23 -17.22
C GLN A 9 26.23 -5.56 -16.35
N PHE A 10 26.17 -4.23 -16.46
CA PHE A 10 25.15 -3.41 -15.82
C PHE A 10 24.16 -2.85 -16.86
N TYR A 11 22.89 -2.78 -16.49
CA TYR A 11 21.83 -2.14 -17.25
C TYR A 11 21.20 -1.02 -16.44
N THR A 12 21.04 0.17 -17.03
CA THR A 12 20.36 1.30 -16.41
C THR A 12 18.91 1.33 -16.87
N VAL A 13 17.98 1.25 -15.92
CA VAL A 13 16.53 1.23 -16.19
C VAL A 13 16.11 2.54 -16.88
N ALA A 14 15.47 2.43 -18.04
CA ALA A 14 14.98 3.56 -18.83
C ALA A 14 13.48 3.80 -18.62
N SER A 15 13.00 4.98 -19.02
CA SER A 15 11.59 5.37 -18.86
C SER A 15 10.73 4.50 -19.77
N GLY A 16 9.84 3.70 -19.19
CA GLY A 16 9.02 2.71 -19.91
C GLY A 16 9.46 1.26 -19.70
N ASP A 17 10.58 1.01 -19.01
CA ASP A 17 10.92 -0.34 -18.56
C ASP A 17 10.03 -0.72 -17.37
N ILE A 18 9.22 -1.76 -17.57
CA ILE A 18 8.36 -2.38 -16.56
C ILE A 18 8.82 -3.84 -16.42
N CYS A 19 8.66 -4.42 -15.23
CA CYS A 19 9.28 -5.65 -14.73
C CYS A 19 9.69 -6.75 -15.73
N PRO A 20 8.97 -7.09 -16.82
CA PRO A 20 9.43 -8.12 -17.75
C PRO A 20 10.38 -7.65 -18.86
N SER A 21 10.50 -6.34 -19.14
CA SER A 21 11.26 -5.86 -20.31
C SER A 21 12.77 -6.09 -20.19
N SER A 22 13.32 -5.98 -18.97
CA SER A 22 14.75 -6.20 -18.73
C SER A 22 15.13 -7.68 -18.71
N GLU A 23 14.34 -8.54 -18.07
CA GLU A 23 14.67 -9.98 -17.91
C GLU A 23 14.61 -10.72 -19.25
N SER A 24 13.57 -10.44 -20.05
CA SER A 24 13.42 -10.98 -21.40
C SER A 24 14.48 -10.44 -22.38
N ALA A 25 14.90 -9.17 -22.22
CA ALA A 25 15.93 -8.56 -23.06
C ALA A 25 17.33 -9.13 -22.84
N PHE A 26 17.63 -9.65 -21.65
CA PHE A 26 18.93 -10.22 -21.31
C PHE A 26 18.93 -11.76 -21.19
N GLY A 27 17.77 -12.41 -21.32
CA GLY A 27 17.65 -13.87 -21.26
C GLY A 27 18.01 -14.44 -19.89
N ILE A 28 17.69 -13.71 -18.82
CA ILE A 28 18.01 -14.07 -17.43
C ILE A 28 16.71 -14.31 -16.66
N THR A 29 16.73 -15.24 -15.70
CA THR A 29 15.55 -15.47 -14.84
C THR A 29 15.51 -14.47 -13.69
N ALA A 30 14.32 -14.18 -13.14
CA ALA A 30 14.17 -13.36 -11.94
C ALA A 30 15.07 -13.84 -10.79
N THR A 31 15.18 -15.17 -10.61
CA THR A 31 16.09 -15.79 -9.62
C THR A 31 17.56 -15.40 -9.84
N GLN A 32 18.06 -15.40 -11.08
CA GLN A 32 19.43 -14.97 -11.39
C GLN A 32 19.60 -13.47 -11.17
N PHE A 33 18.62 -12.67 -11.56
CA PHE A 33 18.64 -11.23 -11.35
C PHE A 33 18.68 -10.86 -9.86
N TYR A 34 17.91 -11.56 -9.00
CA TYR A 34 17.95 -11.38 -7.55
C TYR A 34 19.28 -11.81 -6.93
N GLN A 35 19.84 -12.94 -7.37
CA GLN A 35 21.15 -13.38 -6.91
C GLN A 35 22.22 -12.32 -7.17
N TRP A 36 22.11 -11.57 -8.27
CA TRP A 36 23.05 -10.53 -8.61
C TRP A 36 22.71 -9.15 -8.04
N ASN A 37 21.46 -8.92 -7.64
CA ASN A 37 20.97 -7.65 -7.11
C ASN A 37 20.15 -7.82 -5.82
N PRO A 38 20.71 -8.38 -4.74
CA PRO A 38 19.96 -8.70 -3.52
C PRO A 38 19.24 -7.52 -2.87
N SER A 39 19.62 -6.27 -3.16
CA SER A 39 18.89 -5.08 -2.68
C SER A 39 17.54 -4.81 -3.39
N THR A 40 17.17 -5.55 -4.42
CA THR A 40 15.84 -5.44 -5.05
C THR A 40 14.76 -6.27 -4.32
N GLY A 41 15.11 -7.08 -3.32
CA GLY A 41 14.13 -7.96 -2.66
C GLY A 41 13.57 -9.03 -3.60
N THR A 42 12.52 -9.73 -3.18
CA THR A 42 11.93 -10.88 -3.90
C THR A 42 10.99 -10.49 -5.05
N ALA A 43 10.82 -9.19 -5.30
CA ALA A 43 9.96 -8.67 -6.35
C ALA A 43 10.77 -7.83 -7.34
N SER A 44 10.68 -8.16 -8.63
CA SER A 44 11.21 -7.37 -9.76
C SER A 44 10.57 -5.98 -9.82
N ALA A 45 9.55 -5.73 -9.00
CA ALA A 45 8.88 -4.45 -8.75
C ALA A 45 9.73 -3.38 -8.02
N ASN A 46 10.94 -3.70 -7.55
CA ASN A 46 11.82 -2.76 -6.84
C ASN A 46 13.01 -2.25 -7.70
N ILE A 47 12.88 -2.27 -9.03
CA ILE A 47 13.85 -1.63 -9.93
C ILE A 47 13.52 -0.15 -10.09
N TRP A 48 14.51 0.72 -9.86
CA TRP A 48 14.36 2.17 -9.87
C TRP A 48 14.81 2.74 -11.21
N LEU A 49 13.99 3.64 -11.76
CA LEU A 49 14.33 4.39 -12.97
C LEU A 49 15.66 5.13 -12.79
N GLY A 50 16.59 4.97 -13.73
CA GLY A 50 17.91 5.61 -13.68
C GLY A 50 18.94 4.89 -12.80
N TYR A 51 18.59 3.77 -12.17
CA TYR A 51 19.53 2.93 -11.42
C TYR A 51 20.10 1.81 -12.29
N ALA A 52 21.37 1.48 -12.04
CA ALA A 52 22.09 0.42 -12.75
C ALA A 52 22.02 -0.90 -11.97
N TYR A 53 21.54 -1.96 -12.62
CA TYR A 53 21.42 -3.30 -12.07
C TYR A 53 22.29 -4.29 -12.84
N CYS A 54 22.79 -5.28 -12.13
CA CYS A 54 23.57 -6.35 -12.73
C CYS A 54 22.68 -7.28 -13.56
N VAL A 55 22.96 -7.39 -14.85
CA VAL A 55 22.25 -8.28 -15.78
C VAL A 55 23.13 -9.42 -16.29
N LYS A 56 24.37 -9.51 -15.81
CA LYS A 56 25.30 -10.62 -16.06
C LYS A 56 26.27 -10.77 -14.90
N GLY A 57 26.09 -11.78 -14.05
CA GLY A 57 26.96 -12.04 -12.91
C GLY A 57 28.04 -13.11 -13.17
N PRO A 58 28.96 -13.32 -12.21
CA PRO A 58 30.03 -14.30 -12.35
C PRO A 58 29.48 -15.74 -12.30
N ALA A 59 30.13 -16.66 -13.03
CA ALA A 59 29.74 -18.08 -13.05
C ALA A 59 29.77 -18.69 -11.62
N SER A 60 28.63 -19.21 -11.16
CA SER A 60 28.36 -19.53 -9.76
C SER A 60 29.35 -20.51 -9.09
N SER A 61 29.67 -20.24 -7.82
CA SER A 61 30.10 -21.23 -6.83
C SER A 61 29.50 -20.87 -5.46
N ALA A 62 29.11 -21.87 -4.69
CA ALA A 62 28.12 -21.81 -3.61
C ALA A 62 28.59 -21.28 -2.24
N THR A 63 27.60 -20.78 -1.47
CA THR A 63 27.43 -20.64 0.00
C THR A 63 28.42 -19.84 0.87
N THR A 64 27.90 -18.96 1.73
CA THR A 64 28.10 -18.99 3.21
C THR A 64 27.22 -17.97 3.97
N SER A 65 26.96 -18.30 5.23
CA SER A 65 26.00 -17.79 6.21
C SER A 65 26.33 -16.43 6.86
N SER A 66 25.27 -15.76 7.34
CA SER A 66 25.25 -14.49 8.11
C SER A 66 25.93 -14.60 9.49
N PRO A 67 26.53 -13.51 10.04
CA PRO A 67 27.14 -13.54 11.37
C PRO A 67 26.18 -13.16 12.51
N ASP A 68 26.52 -13.70 13.69
CA ASP A 68 25.91 -13.56 15.02
C ASP A 68 25.86 -12.12 15.59
N ALA A 69 24.81 -11.83 16.37
CA ALA A 69 24.84 -10.83 17.43
C ALA A 69 23.97 -11.28 18.63
N THR A 70 24.53 -11.14 19.83
CA THR A 70 24.02 -11.62 21.13
C THR A 70 22.73 -10.92 21.59
N THR A 71 21.69 -11.69 21.95
CA THR A 71 20.38 -11.20 22.42
C THR A 71 20.23 -11.32 23.95
N GLN A 72 19.59 -10.33 24.60
CA GLN A 72 19.38 -10.26 26.05
C GLN A 72 18.16 -11.11 26.50
N THR A 73 18.20 -11.70 27.70
CA THR A 73 17.11 -12.55 28.22
C THR A 73 15.87 -11.75 28.64
N GLY A 74 14.67 -12.21 28.25
CA GLY A 74 13.38 -11.60 28.61
C GLY A 74 12.62 -10.92 27.46
N ILE A 75 13.03 -11.14 26.20
CA ILE A 75 12.37 -10.61 25.00
C ILE A 75 11.02 -11.32 24.77
N ALA A 76 10.00 -10.57 24.37
CA ALA A 76 8.71 -11.13 23.98
C ALA A 76 8.87 -12.01 22.73
N TYR A 77 8.19 -13.17 22.69
CA TYR A 77 8.34 -14.17 21.61
C TYR A 77 8.01 -13.63 20.20
N ASN A 78 7.33 -12.48 20.12
CA ASN A 78 6.91 -11.80 18.90
C ASN A 78 7.69 -10.49 18.64
N CYS A 79 8.88 -10.33 19.22
CA CYS A 79 9.72 -9.17 18.99
C CYS A 79 10.53 -9.32 17.69
N ASN A 80 10.17 -8.55 16.67
CA ASN A 80 10.79 -8.61 15.34
C ASN A 80 11.74 -7.45 15.04
N TYR A 81 11.96 -6.53 16.00
CA TYR A 81 12.79 -5.34 15.83
C TYR A 81 13.75 -5.17 17.01
N PHE A 82 15.01 -4.87 16.70
CA PHE A 82 16.07 -4.64 17.67
C PHE A 82 16.77 -3.32 17.36
N HIS A 83 17.06 -2.52 18.39
CA HIS A 83 17.89 -1.32 18.28
C HIS A 83 19.21 -1.51 19.03
N THR A 84 20.32 -1.16 18.39
CA THR A 84 21.64 -1.18 19.03
C THR A 84 21.97 0.23 19.50
N VAL A 85 22.05 0.41 20.82
CA VAL A 85 22.26 1.72 21.44
C VAL A 85 23.65 2.27 21.10
N GLY A 86 23.68 3.43 20.46
CA GLY A 86 24.90 4.17 20.11
C GLY A 86 25.21 5.32 21.07
N SER A 87 26.42 5.87 20.96
CA SER A 87 26.81 7.07 21.68
C SER A 87 26.04 8.29 21.15
N GLY A 88 25.12 8.82 21.97
CA GLY A 88 24.24 9.94 21.60
C GLY A 88 22.75 9.61 21.65
N ASP A 89 22.38 8.35 21.85
CA ASP A 89 20.99 7.94 22.02
C ASP A 89 20.45 8.34 23.40
N SER A 90 19.21 8.86 23.43
CA SER A 90 18.45 9.12 24.65
C SER A 90 17.04 8.55 24.56
N CYS A 91 16.40 8.27 25.70
CA CYS A 91 15.02 7.76 25.75
C CYS A 91 14.07 8.63 24.92
N ALA A 92 14.10 9.96 25.08
CA ALA A 92 13.20 10.86 24.35
C ALA A 92 13.38 10.80 22.83
N GLN A 93 14.62 10.58 22.36
CA GLN A 93 14.89 10.41 20.93
C GLN A 93 14.40 9.05 20.44
N LEU A 94 14.63 7.98 21.20
CA LEU A 94 14.17 6.64 20.82
C LEU A 94 12.65 6.52 20.91
N GLU A 95 11.97 7.21 21.84
CA GLU A 95 10.51 7.33 21.89
C GLU A 95 9.94 8.04 20.67
N ALA A 96 10.60 9.11 20.23
CA ALA A 96 10.24 9.82 19.00
C ALA A 96 10.52 8.99 17.73
N ILE A 97 11.60 8.20 17.72
CA ILE A 97 11.99 7.35 16.59
C ILE A 97 11.10 6.11 16.48
N TYR A 98 10.77 5.47 17.61
CA TYR A 98 10.03 4.20 17.66
C TYR A 98 8.56 4.35 18.03
N GLY A 99 8.09 5.57 18.35
CA GLY A 99 6.68 5.85 18.61
C GLY A 99 6.12 5.12 19.84
N ILE A 100 6.96 4.90 20.85
CA ILE A 100 6.60 4.26 22.13
C ILE A 100 6.70 5.27 23.27
N ILE A 101 5.94 5.09 24.34
CA ILE A 101 6.05 5.89 25.56
C ILE A 101 6.63 4.99 26.65
N PHE A 102 7.88 5.22 27.06
CA PHE A 102 8.45 4.57 28.23
C PHE A 102 7.88 5.23 29.47
N ALA A 103 6.98 4.55 30.16
CA ALA A 103 6.31 5.08 31.35
C ALA A 103 7.23 5.37 32.56
N ASN A 104 8.55 5.13 32.47
CA ASN A 104 9.53 5.55 33.48
C ASN A 104 10.95 5.58 32.90
N CYS A 105 11.37 6.71 32.31
CA CYS A 105 12.78 6.97 32.01
C CYS A 105 13.33 8.12 32.88
N MET A 106 13.19 8.02 34.22
CA MET A 106 13.70 9.05 35.15
C MET A 106 14.54 8.53 36.34
N SER A 107 15.00 7.29 36.36
CA SER A 107 16.10 6.95 37.27
C SER A 107 16.87 5.77 36.74
N GLY A 108 18.15 5.97 36.44
CA GLY A 108 19.04 4.95 35.89
C GLY A 108 19.00 3.67 36.72
N THR A 109 18.26 2.66 36.23
CA THR A 109 18.53 1.22 36.35
C THR A 109 17.61 0.47 35.37
N PRO A 110 18.08 -0.61 34.71
CA PRO A 110 17.32 -1.30 33.67
C PRO A 110 16.43 -2.39 34.30
N ARG A 111 15.17 -2.09 34.64
CA ARG A 111 14.14 -3.13 34.86
C ARG A 111 12.74 -2.69 34.42
N LEU A 112 12.18 -3.53 33.54
CA LEU A 112 10.80 -3.63 33.02
C LEU A 112 9.70 -3.12 33.97
N ILE A 113 8.75 -2.30 33.47
CA ILE A 113 7.41 -2.15 34.07
C ILE A 113 6.30 -2.02 33.01
N ARG A 114 5.19 -2.68 33.34
CA ARG A 114 3.92 -2.96 32.64
C ARG A 114 3.18 -1.74 32.08
N THR A 115 2.60 -1.88 30.89
CA THR A 115 1.66 -0.93 30.27
C THR A 115 0.22 -1.12 30.75
N ALA A 116 -0.46 0.00 30.98
CA ALA A 116 -1.91 0.10 31.15
C ALA A 116 -2.60 -0.01 29.78
N THR A 117 -3.76 -0.66 29.77
CA THR A 117 -4.61 -0.92 28.61
C THR A 117 -5.12 0.39 28.00
N VAL A 118 -4.48 0.83 26.91
CA VAL A 118 -5.02 1.81 25.97
C VAL A 118 -5.51 1.01 24.75
N SER A 119 -6.74 1.26 24.31
CA SER A 119 -7.34 0.61 23.15
C SER A 119 -6.37 0.66 21.96
N ARG A 120 -6.01 -0.51 21.40
CA ARG A 120 -4.99 -0.68 20.35
C ARG A 120 -5.20 0.22 19.11
N THR A 121 -6.43 0.63 18.88
CA THR A 121 -6.88 1.46 17.75
C THR A 121 -6.56 2.96 17.91
N ALA A 122 -6.69 3.51 19.11
CA ALA A 122 -6.68 4.96 19.34
C ALA A 122 -5.28 5.61 19.23
N GLY A 123 -4.22 4.83 19.42
CA GLY A 123 -2.84 5.34 19.40
C GLY A 123 -2.19 5.43 18.02
N ARG A 124 -2.74 4.74 16.99
CA ARG A 124 -2.07 4.60 15.67
C ARG A 124 -2.53 5.66 14.65
N PHE A 125 -3.75 6.17 14.77
CA PHE A 125 -4.29 7.17 13.85
C PHE A 125 -3.66 8.58 13.96
N PRO A 126 -3.44 9.15 15.16
CA PRO A 126 -2.74 10.44 15.30
C PRO A 126 -1.29 10.43 14.76
N LEU A 127 -0.66 9.25 14.70
CA LEU A 127 0.67 9.07 14.09
C LEU A 127 0.60 9.24 12.56
N TYR A 128 -0.48 8.78 11.93
CA TYR A 128 -0.67 8.86 10.48
C TYR A 128 -0.94 10.29 10.00
N THR A 129 -1.82 11.01 10.72
CA THR A 129 -2.14 12.41 10.42
C THR A 129 -0.91 13.30 10.57
N GLY A 130 -0.10 13.05 11.61
CA GLY A 130 1.21 13.63 11.77
C GLY A 130 2.17 13.24 10.64
N ARG A 131 2.13 12.00 10.13
CA ARG A 131 3.07 11.51 9.11
C ARG A 131 2.83 12.09 7.72
N LEU A 132 1.58 12.23 7.26
CA LEU A 132 1.28 12.93 6.00
C LEU A 132 1.78 14.38 6.03
N GLN A 133 1.60 15.05 7.17
CA GLN A 133 2.12 16.40 7.39
C GLN A 133 3.66 16.43 7.49
N LEU A 134 4.28 15.48 8.21
CA LEU A 134 5.73 15.34 8.35
C LEU A 134 6.43 15.04 7.01
N ASP A 135 5.81 14.21 6.18
CA ASP A 135 6.32 13.89 4.85
C ASP A 135 5.99 14.99 3.83
N GLY A 136 5.20 15.99 4.22
CA GLY A 136 4.90 17.19 3.45
C GLY A 136 3.89 16.96 2.32
N PHE A 137 2.99 15.99 2.46
CA PHE A 137 1.84 15.83 1.57
C PHE A 137 0.74 16.82 1.97
N LYS A 138 0.22 17.55 0.98
CA LYS A 138 -0.73 18.66 1.19
C LYS A 138 -2.20 18.22 1.16
N ILE A 139 -2.48 17.09 0.54
CA ILE A 139 -3.82 16.56 0.31
C ILE A 139 -3.80 15.04 0.40
N TRP A 140 -4.95 14.45 0.68
CA TRP A 140 -5.12 13.01 0.81
C TRP A 140 -6.50 12.55 0.30
N GLY A 141 -6.72 11.23 0.29
CA GLY A 141 -7.88 10.58 -0.31
C GLY A 141 -7.51 9.86 -1.61
N PHE A 142 -8.27 8.82 -1.93
CA PHE A 142 -8.00 8.00 -3.11
C PHE A 142 -8.37 8.69 -4.41
N VAL A 143 -7.80 8.15 -5.49
CA VAL A 143 -8.31 8.39 -6.84
C VAL A 143 -9.46 7.43 -7.10
N VAL A 144 -10.57 7.93 -7.62
CA VAL A 144 -11.78 7.18 -7.93
C VAL A 144 -12.03 7.26 -9.44
N TYR A 145 -12.20 6.12 -10.09
CA TYR A 145 -12.60 6.01 -11.49
C TYR A 145 -14.06 5.59 -11.57
N ARG A 146 -14.89 6.46 -12.14
CA ARG A 146 -16.25 6.12 -12.56
C ARG A 146 -16.17 5.30 -13.86
N CYS A 147 -16.66 4.06 -13.79
CA CYS A 147 -16.64 3.10 -14.90
C CYS A 147 -18.04 2.62 -15.27
N THR A 148 -19.07 3.35 -14.84
CA THR A 148 -20.47 3.17 -15.24
C THR A 148 -21.17 4.51 -15.34
N TYR A 149 -21.99 4.67 -16.38
CA TYR A 149 -22.67 5.92 -16.71
C TYR A 149 -24.19 5.73 -16.92
N GLN A 150 -24.75 4.66 -16.36
CA GLN A 150 -26.18 4.32 -16.56
C GLN A 150 -27.14 5.33 -15.91
N SER A 151 -26.77 5.91 -14.76
CA SER A 151 -27.60 6.85 -14.00
C SER A 151 -26.74 7.85 -13.24
N GLU A 152 -26.97 9.15 -13.45
CA GLU A 152 -26.31 10.21 -12.69
C GLU A 152 -26.80 10.26 -11.24
N SER A 153 -28.09 10.04 -10.98
CA SER A 153 -28.62 10.06 -9.62
C SER A 153 -28.02 8.94 -8.76
N ASP A 154 -27.80 7.78 -9.37
CA ASP A 154 -27.24 6.61 -8.70
C ASP A 154 -25.76 6.84 -8.39
N TRP A 155 -25.04 7.49 -9.31
CA TRP A 155 -23.66 7.92 -9.09
C TRP A 155 -23.53 8.97 -7.99
N GLU A 156 -24.39 9.98 -7.97
CA GLU A 156 -24.42 11.00 -6.90
C GLU A 156 -24.69 10.37 -5.53
N GLU A 157 -25.65 9.44 -5.47
CA GLU A 157 -25.98 8.71 -4.25
C GLU A 157 -24.83 7.78 -3.81
N PHE A 158 -24.18 7.11 -4.75
CA PHE A 158 -22.98 6.31 -4.49
C PHE A 158 -21.89 7.17 -3.84
N MET A 159 -21.54 8.31 -4.47
CA MET A 159 -20.47 9.18 -3.95
C MET A 159 -20.83 9.77 -2.58
N ARG A 160 -22.11 10.10 -2.36
CA ARG A 160 -22.61 10.56 -1.05
C ARG A 160 -22.37 9.50 0.02
N ARG A 161 -22.72 8.23 -0.23
CA ARG A 161 -22.52 7.12 0.72
C ARG A 161 -21.05 6.81 0.92
N PHE A 162 -20.28 6.74 -0.18
CA PHE A 162 -18.86 6.43 -0.17
C PHE A 162 -18.07 7.38 0.75
N LEU A 163 -18.34 8.68 0.66
CA LEU A 163 -17.63 9.69 1.43
C LEU A 163 -18.24 9.97 2.81
N TYR A 164 -19.44 9.48 3.11
CA TYR A 164 -20.18 9.79 4.35
C TYR A 164 -19.39 9.40 5.62
N HIS A 165 -18.73 8.25 5.60
CA HIS A 165 -18.07 7.70 6.78
C HIS A 165 -16.76 8.39 7.13
N VAL A 166 -16.13 9.10 6.19
CA VAL A 166 -14.80 9.71 6.39
C VAL A 166 -14.77 10.65 7.60
N PRO A 167 -15.59 11.72 7.71
CA PRO A 167 -15.60 12.59 8.88
C PRO A 167 -16.04 11.87 10.16
N LYS A 168 -16.95 10.89 10.05
CA LYS A 168 -17.45 10.11 11.19
C LYS A 168 -16.37 9.22 11.79
N LYS A 169 -15.54 8.60 10.95
CA LYS A 169 -14.40 7.76 11.37
C LYS A 169 -13.23 8.62 11.88
N LEU A 170 -13.08 9.86 11.42
CA LEU A 170 -12.08 10.81 11.92
C LEU A 170 -12.39 11.39 13.31
N GLN A 171 -13.68 11.63 13.60
CA GLN A 171 -14.11 12.34 14.82
C GLN A 171 -13.61 11.71 16.14
N PRO A 172 -13.67 10.38 16.35
CA PRO A 172 -13.18 9.75 17.59
C PRO A 172 -11.68 9.95 17.84
N PHE A 173 -10.91 10.28 16.81
CA PHE A 173 -9.47 10.49 16.88
C PHE A 173 -9.07 11.97 16.87
N ASN A 174 -10.03 12.89 17.04
CA ASN A 174 -9.83 14.33 16.88
C ASN A 174 -9.23 14.73 15.52
N GLY A 175 -9.43 13.94 14.47
CA GLY A 175 -8.82 14.14 13.14
C GLY A 175 -9.67 14.95 12.16
N LEU A 176 -10.67 15.71 12.64
CA LEU A 176 -11.56 16.46 11.74
C LEU A 176 -10.85 17.59 11.00
N ASP A 177 -9.71 18.07 11.51
CA ASP A 177 -8.81 19.01 10.85
C ASP A 177 -8.24 18.45 9.53
N LEU A 178 -8.12 17.13 9.40
CA LEU A 178 -7.71 16.51 8.15
C LEU A 178 -8.71 16.71 7.02
N MET A 179 -9.98 16.99 7.32
CA MET A 179 -10.98 17.26 6.28
C MET A 179 -10.62 18.49 5.45
N ASP A 180 -9.84 19.44 5.97
CA ASP A 180 -9.37 20.62 5.22
C ASP A 180 -8.46 20.25 4.04
N THR A 181 -7.83 19.07 4.12
CA THR A 181 -6.89 18.53 3.12
C THR A 181 -7.41 17.28 2.44
N PHE A 182 -8.61 16.80 2.79
CA PHE A 182 -9.25 15.66 2.13
C PHE A 182 -9.74 16.07 0.73
N ARG A 183 -9.07 15.57 -0.32
CA ARG A 183 -9.35 15.87 -1.72
C ARG A 183 -9.21 14.61 -2.59
N PRO A 184 -10.17 13.68 -2.54
CA PRO A 184 -10.20 12.57 -3.49
C PRO A 184 -10.29 13.11 -4.93
N THR A 185 -9.61 12.44 -5.86
CA THR A 185 -9.65 12.80 -7.28
C THR A 185 -10.62 11.88 -7.99
N VAL A 186 -11.62 12.42 -8.67
CA VAL A 186 -12.65 11.62 -9.33
C VAL A 186 -12.54 11.78 -10.85
N PHE A 187 -12.16 10.71 -11.54
CA PHE A 187 -12.17 10.62 -12.99
C PHE A 187 -13.54 10.17 -13.48
N GLN A 188 -14.16 10.98 -14.34
CA GLN A 188 -15.53 10.77 -14.84
C GLN A 188 -15.60 10.92 -16.36
N ASP A 189 -14.48 10.64 -17.06
CA ASP A 189 -14.47 10.62 -18.52
C ASP A 189 -15.24 9.39 -19.04
N PRO A 190 -16.27 9.57 -19.90
CA PRO A 190 -17.06 8.46 -20.43
C PRO A 190 -16.25 7.38 -21.17
N SER A 191 -15.02 7.68 -21.61
CA SER A 191 -14.11 6.67 -22.17
C SER A 191 -13.71 5.58 -21.18
N PHE A 192 -13.96 5.77 -19.88
CA PHE A 192 -13.76 4.75 -18.85
C PHE A 192 -14.97 3.83 -18.63
N ASP A 193 -16.08 3.99 -19.37
CA ASP A 193 -17.24 3.12 -19.24
C ASP A 193 -16.87 1.65 -19.52
N GLY A 194 -17.08 0.78 -18.55
CA GLY A 194 -16.69 -0.64 -18.63
C GLY A 194 -15.17 -0.91 -18.71
N ALA A 195 -14.31 0.09 -18.44
CA ALA A 195 -12.86 -0.09 -18.51
C ALA A 195 -12.37 -1.14 -17.49
N THR A 196 -11.41 -1.97 -17.91
CA THR A 196 -10.77 -2.97 -17.04
C THR A 196 -9.75 -2.32 -16.10
N ALA A 197 -9.44 -3.00 -15.00
CA ALA A 197 -8.38 -2.60 -14.08
C ALA A 197 -7.04 -2.38 -14.81
N ALA A 198 -6.73 -3.18 -15.83
CA ALA A 198 -5.51 -3.01 -16.63
C ALA A 198 -5.45 -1.66 -17.37
N VAL A 199 -6.54 -1.28 -18.04
CA VAL A 199 -6.64 0.03 -18.74
C VAL A 199 -6.52 1.18 -17.76
N LEU A 200 -7.22 1.08 -16.62
CA LEU A 200 -7.20 2.12 -15.59
C LEU A 200 -5.83 2.23 -14.91
N ARG A 201 -5.12 1.11 -14.70
CA ARG A 201 -3.73 1.13 -14.19
C ARG A 201 -2.80 1.89 -15.11
N GLU A 202 -2.90 1.70 -16.43
CA GLU A 202 -2.07 2.43 -17.38
C GLU A 202 -2.30 3.95 -17.30
N HIS A 203 -3.57 4.36 -17.31
CA HIS A 203 -3.94 5.77 -17.16
C HIS A 203 -3.51 6.33 -15.79
N PHE A 204 -3.78 5.60 -14.70
CA PHE A 204 -3.43 6.00 -13.34
C PHE A 204 -1.93 6.22 -13.17
N ASN A 205 -1.09 5.33 -13.72
CA ASN A 205 0.36 5.49 -13.63
C ASN A 205 0.88 6.71 -14.40
N LYS A 206 0.29 7.01 -15.57
CA LYS A 206 0.61 8.23 -16.34
C LYS A 206 0.20 9.48 -15.56
N TRP A 207 -1.00 9.47 -14.98
CA TRP A 207 -1.48 10.57 -14.14
C TRP A 207 -0.59 10.76 -12.90
N ALA A 208 -0.28 9.69 -12.16
CA ALA A 208 0.50 9.76 -10.94
C ALA A 208 1.92 10.31 -11.17
N ALA A 209 2.52 10.03 -12.32
CA ALA A 209 3.83 10.57 -12.69
C ALA A 209 3.87 12.11 -12.77
N VAL A 210 2.72 12.74 -13.05
CA VAL A 210 2.58 14.21 -13.15
C VAL A 210 1.98 14.80 -11.89
N ALA A 211 0.91 14.18 -11.38
CA ALA A 211 0.11 14.72 -10.28
C ALA A 211 0.89 14.91 -8.98
N VAL A 212 1.83 14.02 -8.64
CA VAL A 212 2.63 14.15 -7.40
C VAL A 212 3.40 15.48 -7.39
N GLN A 213 3.93 15.89 -8.55
CA GLN A 213 4.67 17.13 -8.69
C GLN A 213 3.74 18.34 -8.60
N GLU A 214 2.57 18.28 -9.24
CA GLU A 214 1.59 19.38 -9.23
C GLU A 214 0.93 19.56 -7.86
N GLU A 215 0.54 18.46 -7.21
CA GLU A 215 -0.18 18.45 -5.94
C GLU A 215 0.77 18.73 -4.75
N HIS A 216 2.02 18.28 -4.81
CA HIS A 216 2.93 18.30 -3.67
C HIS A 216 4.31 18.88 -3.92
N GLY A 217 4.70 19.07 -5.18
CA GLY A 217 6.07 19.48 -5.53
C GLY A 217 7.10 18.37 -5.26
N LYS A 218 6.67 17.11 -5.33
CA LYS A 218 7.50 15.93 -5.06
C LYS A 218 7.61 15.04 -6.31
N THR A 219 8.63 14.18 -6.35
CA THR A 219 8.72 13.14 -7.38
C THR A 219 7.84 11.95 -7.04
N LEU A 220 7.44 11.18 -8.06
CA LEU A 220 6.71 9.93 -7.87
C LEU A 220 7.49 8.94 -6.99
N GLU A 221 8.82 8.88 -7.14
CA GLU A 221 9.69 8.06 -6.29
C GLU A 221 9.55 8.44 -4.80
N GLN A 222 9.60 9.74 -4.48
CA GLN A 222 9.40 10.22 -3.12
C GLN A 222 8.01 9.87 -2.60
N ALA A 223 6.97 9.96 -3.43
CA ALA A 223 5.62 9.55 -3.03
C ALA A 223 5.52 8.06 -2.69
N LEU A 224 6.16 7.20 -3.49
CA LEU A 224 6.15 5.76 -3.26
C LEU A 224 6.96 5.35 -2.02
N MET A 225 8.10 6.00 -1.77
CA MET A 225 8.92 5.75 -0.57
C MET A 225 8.28 6.24 0.72
N ARG A 226 7.49 7.31 0.64
CA ARG A 226 6.83 7.96 1.80
C ARG A 226 5.44 7.39 2.09
N LEU A 227 5.12 6.23 1.50
CA LEU A 227 4.03 5.37 1.92
C LEU A 227 2.62 5.96 1.75
N THR A 228 2.44 6.97 0.89
CA THR A 228 1.10 7.45 0.53
C THR A 228 0.42 6.50 -0.44
N CYS A 229 -0.80 6.07 -0.10
CA CYS A 229 -1.58 5.14 -0.91
C CYS A 229 -2.22 5.80 -2.14
N ARG A 230 -2.33 7.14 -2.15
CA ARG A 230 -2.96 7.94 -3.23
C ARG A 230 -2.38 7.64 -4.62
N TYR A 231 -1.08 7.39 -4.70
CA TYR A 231 -0.36 7.15 -5.96
C TYR A 231 0.03 5.68 -6.18
N ARG A 232 -0.54 4.80 -5.36
CA ARG A 232 -0.26 3.35 -5.36
C ARG A 232 -1.49 2.54 -5.68
N CYS A 233 -2.62 2.94 -5.09
CA CYS A 233 -3.90 2.30 -5.31
C CYS A 233 -4.96 3.33 -5.74
N PHE A 234 -5.97 2.86 -6.43
CA PHE A 234 -7.14 3.64 -6.80
C PHE A 234 -8.41 2.81 -6.65
N ILE A 235 -9.55 3.48 -6.62
CA ILE A 235 -10.86 2.87 -6.54
C ILE A 235 -11.47 2.81 -7.94
N LYS A 236 -11.86 1.62 -8.38
CA LYS A 236 -12.66 1.38 -9.58
C LYS A 236 -14.12 1.20 -9.16
N VAL A 237 -15.01 1.95 -9.79
CA VAL A 237 -16.46 1.83 -9.57
C VAL A 237 -17.13 1.50 -10.90
N ASP A 238 -17.32 0.21 -11.15
CA ASP A 238 -18.19 -0.26 -12.22
C ASP A 238 -19.63 -0.46 -11.72
N GLN A 239 -20.50 -0.97 -12.58
CA GLN A 239 -21.92 -1.14 -12.28
C GLN A 239 -22.17 -2.02 -11.04
N GLU A 240 -21.45 -3.12 -10.90
CA GLU A 240 -21.66 -4.05 -9.78
C GLU A 240 -21.24 -3.42 -8.45
N ALA A 241 -20.09 -2.73 -8.43
CA ALA A 241 -19.65 -2.04 -7.22
C ALA A 241 -20.63 -0.92 -6.83
N LEU A 242 -21.10 -0.14 -7.80
CA LEU A 242 -22.10 0.90 -7.59
C LEU A 242 -23.38 0.32 -6.99
N GLU A 243 -23.95 -0.72 -7.60
CA GLU A 243 -25.16 -1.39 -7.13
C GLU A 243 -24.97 -1.99 -5.73
N SER A 244 -23.80 -2.56 -5.44
CA SER A 244 -23.51 -3.14 -4.13
C SER A 244 -23.64 -2.11 -2.99
N VAL A 245 -23.21 -0.86 -3.23
CA VAL A 245 -23.27 0.23 -2.24
C VAL A 245 -24.67 0.81 -2.12
N LEU A 246 -25.41 0.90 -3.23
CA LEU A 246 -26.80 1.37 -3.21
C LEU A 246 -27.75 0.37 -2.54
N ASN A 247 -27.49 -0.93 -2.72
CA ASN A 247 -28.24 -2.01 -2.09
C ASN A 247 -27.86 -2.23 -0.62
N ALA A 248 -26.69 -1.74 -0.18
CA ALA A 248 -26.33 -1.74 1.23
C ALA A 248 -27.24 -0.81 2.05
N PRO A 249 -27.40 -1.05 3.38
CA PRO A 249 -28.17 -0.19 4.25
C PRO A 249 -27.70 1.28 4.17
N ASP A 250 -28.66 2.22 4.15
CA ASP A 250 -28.33 3.65 4.13
C ASP A 250 -27.58 4.04 5.41
N PRO A 251 -26.37 4.62 5.29
CA PRO A 251 -25.55 4.94 6.46
C PRO A 251 -26.08 6.14 7.29
N THR A 252 -27.10 6.85 6.80
CA THR A 252 -27.78 7.93 7.54
C THR A 252 -28.91 7.40 8.42
N ASN A 253 -29.37 6.17 8.19
CA ASN A 253 -30.40 5.56 9.03
C ASN A 253 -29.81 5.26 10.42
N PRO A 254 -30.40 5.78 11.52
CA PRO A 254 -29.94 5.52 12.88
C PRO A 254 -29.97 4.04 13.30
N GLU A 255 -30.76 3.21 12.62
CA GLU A 255 -30.84 1.77 12.87
C GLU A 255 -29.74 0.98 12.14
N THR A 256 -29.01 1.60 11.21
CA THR A 256 -27.91 0.95 10.50
C THR A 256 -26.76 0.66 11.47
N ILE A 257 -26.50 -0.63 11.71
CA ILE A 257 -25.45 -1.12 12.62
C ILE A 257 -24.07 -1.03 11.95
N GLY A 258 -24.01 -1.10 10.63
CA GLY A 258 -22.78 -1.06 9.84
C GLY A 258 -23.00 -1.53 8.40
N ASN A 259 -21.96 -1.41 7.58
CA ASN A 259 -21.91 -2.01 6.25
C ASN A 259 -21.19 -3.35 6.32
N PHE A 260 -21.79 -4.38 5.72
CA PHE A 260 -21.23 -5.74 5.70
C PHE A 260 -21.18 -6.34 4.29
N SER A 261 -21.64 -5.61 3.27
CA SER A 261 -21.87 -6.16 1.93
C SER A 261 -21.59 -5.19 0.79
N GLY A 262 -21.79 -3.88 0.99
CA GLY A 262 -21.47 -2.90 -0.03
C GLY A 262 -19.95 -2.78 -0.17
N PHE A 263 -19.45 -2.84 -1.40
CA PHE A 263 -18.02 -2.85 -1.66
C PHE A 263 -17.64 -1.92 -2.82
N VAL A 264 -16.36 -1.57 -2.87
CA VAL A 264 -15.71 -0.96 -4.02
C VAL A 264 -14.50 -1.79 -4.42
N ARG A 265 -14.05 -1.66 -5.67
CA ARG A 265 -12.84 -2.36 -6.14
C ARG A 265 -11.62 -1.49 -5.88
N MET A 266 -10.75 -1.93 -4.98
CA MET A 266 -9.45 -1.30 -4.78
C MET A 266 -8.44 -1.96 -5.69
N VAL A 267 -7.85 -1.18 -6.59
CA VAL A 267 -6.90 -1.65 -7.59
C VAL A 267 -5.50 -1.24 -7.20
N ASN A 268 -4.60 -2.22 -7.18
CA ASN A 268 -3.16 -1.96 -7.08
C ASN A 268 -2.66 -1.42 -8.42
N GLY A 269 -2.24 -0.15 -8.41
CA GLY A 269 -1.74 0.58 -9.58
C GLY A 269 -0.43 0.02 -10.14
N ARG A 270 0.35 -0.70 -9.34
CA ARG A 270 1.66 -1.24 -9.70
C ARG A 270 1.66 -2.74 -9.95
N TRP A 271 0.55 -3.41 -9.70
CA TRP A 271 0.44 -4.84 -9.90
C TRP A 271 0.68 -5.21 -11.37
N CYS A 272 1.47 -6.26 -11.57
CA CYS A 272 1.70 -6.92 -12.84
C CYS A 272 1.60 -8.44 -12.59
N PRO A 273 1.08 -9.22 -13.53
CA PRO A 273 1.08 -10.68 -13.41
C PRO A 273 2.53 -11.20 -13.42
N GLU A 274 2.85 -12.12 -12.51
CA GLU A 274 4.12 -12.84 -12.55
C GLU A 274 4.17 -13.73 -13.80
N SER A 275 5.28 -13.72 -14.54
CA SER A 275 5.38 -14.35 -15.86
C SER A 275 5.48 -15.88 -15.84
N ASP A 276 5.70 -16.48 -14.66
CA ASP A 276 6.26 -17.84 -14.55
C ASP A 276 5.39 -18.79 -13.70
N SER A 277 4.06 -18.71 -13.76
CA SER A 277 3.23 -19.82 -13.27
C SER A 277 2.98 -20.81 -14.41
N ASP A 278 3.88 -21.78 -14.57
CA ASP A 278 3.69 -23.00 -15.39
C ASP A 278 2.52 -23.90 -14.89
N GLY A 279 1.72 -23.41 -13.93
CA GLY A 279 0.50 -24.04 -13.47
C GLY A 279 -0.72 -23.38 -14.11
N GLU A 280 -1.49 -24.15 -14.88
CA GLU A 280 -2.85 -23.77 -15.23
C GLU A 280 -3.65 -23.55 -13.94
N SER A 281 -3.93 -22.29 -13.61
CA SER A 281 -4.92 -21.97 -12.59
C SER A 281 -6.31 -22.35 -13.12
N GLU A 282 -7.04 -23.18 -12.38
CA GLU A 282 -8.43 -23.56 -12.68
C GLU A 282 -9.43 -22.45 -12.29
N ALA A 283 -8.99 -21.31 -11.78
CA ALA A 283 -9.88 -20.25 -11.33
C ALA A 283 -10.61 -19.57 -12.51
N GLU A 284 -11.87 -19.19 -12.29
CA GLU A 284 -12.63 -18.43 -13.28
C GLU A 284 -11.92 -17.11 -13.64
N PRO A 285 -11.84 -16.75 -14.94
CA PRO A 285 -11.11 -15.57 -15.36
C PRO A 285 -11.82 -14.29 -14.93
N LEU A 286 -11.12 -13.44 -14.19
CA LEU A 286 -11.56 -12.10 -13.80
C LEU A 286 -10.87 -11.06 -14.67
N GLU A 287 -11.62 -10.39 -15.54
CA GLU A 287 -11.09 -9.49 -16.57
C GLU A 287 -9.96 -10.13 -17.40
N GLY A 288 -10.05 -11.45 -17.64
CA GLY A 288 -9.05 -12.23 -18.37
C GLY A 288 -7.89 -12.78 -17.54
N CYS A 289 -7.86 -12.54 -16.21
CA CYS A 289 -6.84 -13.04 -15.31
C CYS A 289 -7.32 -14.24 -14.48
N THR A 290 -6.59 -15.35 -14.53
CA THR A 290 -6.85 -16.58 -13.75
C THR A 290 -5.95 -16.72 -12.52
N LEU A 291 -4.94 -15.85 -12.34
CA LEU A 291 -4.06 -15.86 -11.17
C LEU A 291 -4.85 -15.54 -9.90
N GLU A 292 -4.50 -16.14 -8.76
CA GLU A 292 -5.14 -15.87 -7.47
C GLU A 292 -5.12 -14.37 -7.11
N ASP A 293 -3.98 -13.71 -7.26
CA ASP A 293 -3.87 -12.25 -7.23
C ASP A 293 -4.15 -11.68 -8.61
N VAL A 294 -5.25 -10.94 -8.75
CA VAL A 294 -5.64 -10.23 -9.99
C VAL A 294 -5.24 -8.76 -9.98
N GLY A 295 -4.53 -8.34 -8.92
CA GLY A 295 -4.09 -6.97 -8.70
C GLY A 295 -5.20 -6.01 -8.30
N TRP A 296 -6.36 -6.53 -7.90
CA TRP A 296 -7.44 -5.75 -7.32
C TRP A 296 -8.28 -6.64 -6.39
N ILE A 297 -8.90 -6.01 -5.40
CA ILE A 297 -9.71 -6.68 -4.37
C ILE A 297 -11.03 -5.93 -4.17
N ASN A 298 -12.06 -6.62 -3.70
CA ASN A 298 -13.26 -5.97 -3.18
C ASN A 298 -13.00 -5.56 -1.74
N VAL A 299 -13.39 -4.33 -1.38
CA VAL A 299 -13.22 -3.78 -0.04
C VAL A 299 -14.50 -3.11 0.40
N LEU A 300 -14.87 -3.24 1.67
CA LEU A 300 -16.04 -2.55 2.22
C LEU A 300 -15.96 -1.04 1.93
N TYR A 301 -17.00 -0.50 1.31
CA TYR A 301 -16.97 0.86 0.75
C TYR A 301 -16.72 1.92 1.82
N ASP A 302 -17.23 1.69 3.03
CA ASP A 302 -17.13 2.61 4.16
C ASP A 302 -15.74 2.59 4.80
N GLU A 303 -14.93 1.55 4.55
CA GLU A 303 -13.57 1.41 5.06
C GLU A 303 -12.50 1.89 4.07
N ALA A 304 -12.82 1.94 2.77
CA ALA A 304 -11.85 2.20 1.71
C ALA A 304 -11.09 3.52 1.91
N GLU A 305 -11.79 4.66 2.02
CA GLU A 305 -11.14 5.99 2.12
C GLU A 305 -10.43 6.25 3.45
N PHE A 306 -10.80 5.55 4.53
CA PHE A 306 -10.24 5.77 5.85
C PHE A 306 -9.22 4.69 6.23
N GLN A 307 -9.70 3.48 6.56
CA GLN A 307 -8.82 2.38 6.95
C GLN A 307 -7.88 1.98 5.81
N GLY A 308 -8.38 1.92 4.57
CA GLY A 308 -7.56 1.52 3.43
C GLY A 308 -6.45 2.51 3.10
N PHE A 309 -6.73 3.80 3.23
CA PHE A 309 -5.74 4.84 2.99
C PHE A 309 -4.59 4.79 4.02
N TYR A 310 -4.92 4.36 5.25
CA TYR A 310 -3.98 4.25 6.37
C TYR A 310 -3.24 2.89 6.44
N LEU A 311 -3.90 1.75 6.24
CA LEU A 311 -3.30 0.43 6.47
C LEU A 311 -2.40 -0.04 5.33
N LEU A 312 -2.62 0.44 4.11
CA LEU A 312 -1.80 0.08 2.95
C LEU A 312 -0.44 0.80 2.90
N GLU A 313 -0.06 1.49 3.99
CA GLU A 313 1.21 2.19 4.16
C GLU A 313 2.41 1.27 3.88
N HIS A 314 2.42 0.04 4.44
CA HIS A 314 3.55 -0.91 4.31
C HIS A 314 3.46 -1.86 3.12
N PHE A 315 2.44 -1.72 2.26
CA PHE A 315 2.25 -2.47 1.01
C PHE A 315 2.52 -3.95 1.14
N THR A 316 1.93 -4.53 2.17
CA THR A 316 1.72 -5.95 2.29
C THR A 316 0.47 -6.33 1.49
N TRP A 317 0.48 -6.00 0.19
CA TRP A 317 -0.66 -6.28 -0.70
C TRP A 317 -1.09 -7.74 -0.60
N GLU A 318 -0.13 -8.64 -0.47
CA GLU A 318 -0.30 -10.07 -0.31
C GLU A 318 -1.08 -10.45 0.97
N GLU A 319 -0.94 -9.68 2.06
CA GLU A 319 -1.70 -9.92 3.31
C GLU A 319 -3.19 -9.59 3.12
N TYR A 320 -3.47 -8.56 2.32
CA TYR A 320 -4.83 -8.07 2.05
C TYR A 320 -5.47 -8.72 0.83
N ASN A 321 -4.69 -9.39 -0.02
CA ASN A 321 -5.19 -9.96 -1.25
C ASN A 321 -6.28 -11.01 -0.95
N ARG A 322 -7.49 -10.74 -1.42
CA ARG A 322 -8.63 -11.64 -1.37
C ARG A 322 -9.21 -11.70 -2.77
N ARG A 323 -9.19 -12.89 -3.37
CA ARG A 323 -9.70 -13.08 -4.72
C ARG A 323 -11.20 -12.76 -4.74
N PRO A 324 -11.65 -11.80 -5.57
CA PRO A 324 -13.08 -11.56 -5.77
C PRO A 324 -13.81 -12.86 -6.17
N PRO A 325 -15.03 -13.12 -5.66
CA PRO A 325 -15.96 -12.15 -5.07
C PRO A 325 -15.78 -11.89 -3.57
N GLU A 326 -14.76 -12.44 -2.90
CA GLU A 326 -14.53 -12.17 -1.48
C GLU A 326 -14.35 -10.68 -1.21
N ILE A 327 -14.96 -10.19 -0.13
CA ILE A 327 -14.88 -8.79 0.31
C ILE A 327 -13.94 -8.72 1.52
N MET A 328 -12.91 -7.90 1.40
CA MET A 328 -11.95 -7.65 2.47
C MET A 328 -12.46 -6.56 3.42
N SER A 329 -12.34 -6.82 4.73
CA SER A 329 -12.50 -5.82 5.78
C SER A 329 -11.16 -5.58 6.47
N PHE A 330 -10.80 -4.31 6.58
CA PHE A 330 -9.61 -3.82 7.25
C PHE A 330 -9.71 -3.93 8.78
N GLU A 331 -10.91 -4.03 9.37
CA GLU A 331 -11.08 -4.20 10.82
C GLU A 331 -10.40 -5.45 11.36
N ALA A 332 -10.24 -6.49 10.52
CA ALA A 332 -9.53 -7.71 10.89
C ALA A 332 -8.04 -7.49 11.22
N PHE A 333 -7.48 -6.32 10.91
CA PHE A 333 -6.05 -6.01 11.01
C PHE A 333 -5.71 -4.95 12.07
N ILE A 334 -6.69 -4.54 12.90
CA ILE A 334 -6.56 -3.41 13.84
C ILE A 334 -6.56 -3.86 15.31
#